data_AF-A0A2A9NYJ0-F1
#
_entry.id   AF-A0A2A9NYJ0-F1
#
_cell.length_a   1.000
_cell.length_b   1.000
_cell.length_c   1.000
_cell.angle_alpha   90.00
_cell.angle_beta   90.00
_cell.angle_gamma   90.00
#
_symmetry.space_group_name_H-M   'P 1'
#
loop_
_entity.id
_entity.type
_entity.pdbx_description
1 polymer ?
#
loop_
_entity_poly.entity_id
_entity_poly.type
_entity_poly.pdbx_seq_one_letter_code
_entity_poly.pdbx_strand_id
1 'polypeptide(L)'
;MVRSSQATTFSSSPYFFDRGPHGAAQPITERINSHSRPIVSYYYPKGVGTYHYGERHPMKPHRLTLTNALVMGYGLDKQIHHIYDSRPATQAELEMYHDHDYIDFLQRVTPQNQGEMKQMIDVFNCVEDCPIFADMYEFCRLYAGASLAGARKLSAGTTDIAINWSGGLHHAKRGEASGFCYINDIVLAILELLRYHPRVLYIDIDIHHGDGVEFAFYHSNRVMTVSFHKYTGEFFPGTGKLDDNGGGEGKHFCLNVPLQDGIDDEMYLTIFKTVIDDTVTAFRPTSIVLQCGADSLGCDRLGAFNLSIAAHGECVNFVRKYNVPLLVVGGGGYTIKNVSRCWTYETSVLVGASIPDELPVTVYDSFFEDSHWKLHPPLTGKVDNQNSPASLQRITMSIRNKLRYLQGAPSVALQEIPPDIQGLLAEEDRTAEEKDEERGAGQAGEQRSDKLVHRNDFYDGEDDDDLDDTTLSARGRVLSTARRQRGSRRSRGGRGRGRASILMMPRENGEDGDQQEPNSTSARRGRTRGKGKARARGKAVAEKDKDSTSNDTPDNNTDPLPLDMEIDV
;
A
#
# COMPACT_ATOMS: atom_id res chain seq x y z
N MET A 1 33.23 -20.85 45.66
CA MET A 1 32.80 -20.62 44.26
C MET A 1 31.29 -20.73 44.20
N VAL A 2 30.60 -19.69 43.72
CA VAL A 2 29.20 -19.75 43.27
C VAL A 2 29.18 -19.00 41.93
N ARG A 3 28.55 -19.57 40.90
CA ARG A 3 28.54 -18.99 39.55
C ARG A 3 27.49 -17.89 39.46
N SER A 4 27.86 -16.73 38.91
CA SER A 4 26.90 -15.70 38.52
C SER A 4 26.10 -16.14 37.29
N SER A 5 24.79 -16.21 37.41
CA SER A 5 23.88 -16.31 36.27
C SER A 5 23.45 -14.90 35.85
N GLN A 6 24.29 -14.21 35.07
CA GLN A 6 23.88 -12.98 34.40
C GLN A 6 22.91 -13.32 33.27
N ALA A 7 21.61 -13.19 33.54
CA ALA A 7 20.60 -13.14 32.51
C ALA A 7 20.62 -11.74 31.86
N THR A 8 21.28 -11.61 30.71
CA THR A 8 21.27 -10.38 29.90
C THR A 8 19.95 -10.27 29.14
N THR A 9 18.89 -9.89 29.84
CA THR A 9 17.56 -9.66 29.27
C THR A 9 17.34 -8.17 28.98
N PHE A 10 16.98 -7.88 27.73
CA PHE A 10 16.77 -6.54 27.17
C PHE A 10 18.02 -5.66 27.07
N SER A 11 18.10 -4.93 25.96
CA SER A 11 19.20 -4.01 25.70
C SER A 11 19.00 -2.76 26.56
N SER A 12 19.94 -2.43 27.44
CA SER A 12 19.94 -1.20 28.23
C SER A 12 20.34 0.03 27.39
N SER A 13 19.92 0.07 26.12
CA SER A 13 20.21 1.15 25.18
C SER A 13 19.15 2.24 25.32
N PRO A 14 19.53 3.49 25.64
CA PRO A 14 18.59 4.58 25.89
C PRO A 14 18.00 5.18 24.60
N TYR A 15 17.38 4.34 23.75
CA TYR A 15 16.76 4.70 22.45
C TYR A 15 15.59 5.72 22.52
N PHE A 16 15.25 6.19 23.72
CA PHE A 16 14.14 7.09 24.01
C PHE A 16 14.58 8.46 24.55
N PHE A 17 15.84 8.60 25.00
CA PHE A 17 16.35 9.80 25.66
C PHE A 17 16.98 10.83 24.71
N ASP A 18 17.05 10.53 23.41
CA ASP A 18 17.52 11.45 22.35
C ASP A 18 16.38 12.35 21.81
N ARG A 19 15.31 12.52 22.60
CA ARG A 19 14.29 13.56 22.37
C ARG A 19 14.94 14.93 22.60
N GLY A 20 14.62 15.90 21.75
CA GLY A 20 15.08 17.28 21.93
C GLY A 20 14.51 17.93 23.20
N PRO A 21 14.87 19.19 23.53
CA PRO A 21 14.51 19.86 24.80
C PRO A 21 13.00 20.02 25.07
N HIS A 22 12.13 19.62 24.14
CA HIS A 22 10.67 19.66 24.24
C HIS A 22 10.00 18.28 24.15
N GLY A 23 10.77 17.18 24.24
CA GLY A 23 10.19 15.82 24.22
C GLY A 23 9.73 15.32 22.85
N ALA A 24 9.86 16.10 21.78
CA ALA A 24 9.62 15.67 20.40
C ALA A 24 10.85 14.99 19.80
N ALA A 25 10.62 14.05 18.87
CA ALA A 25 11.70 13.51 18.04
C ALA A 25 12.33 14.65 17.24
N GLN A 26 13.66 14.74 17.26
CA GLN A 26 14.37 15.65 16.37
C GLN A 26 14.42 15.00 14.98
N PRO A 27 13.98 15.69 13.91
CA PRO A 27 14.14 15.19 12.56
C PRO A 27 15.61 14.90 12.29
N ILE A 28 15.94 13.72 11.77
CA ILE A 28 17.33 13.39 11.44
C ILE A 28 17.79 14.35 10.33
N THR A 29 18.60 15.34 10.74
CA THR A 29 19.25 16.33 9.86
C THR A 29 20.59 15.82 9.32
N GLU A 30 21.08 14.69 9.83
CA GLU A 30 22.24 14.00 9.28
C GLU A 30 22.00 13.54 7.84
N ARG A 31 23.05 13.58 7.02
CA ARG A 31 22.91 13.58 5.56
C ARG A 31 22.94 12.18 4.98
N ILE A 32 21.94 11.88 4.15
CA ILE A 32 21.84 10.62 3.38
C ILE A 32 22.96 10.53 2.33
N ASN A 33 23.34 11.66 1.74
CA ASN A 33 24.55 11.83 0.91
C ASN A 33 25.28 13.11 1.32
N SER A 34 26.61 13.14 1.16
CA SER A 34 27.49 14.20 1.71
C SER A 34 27.04 15.65 1.45
N HIS A 35 26.30 15.94 0.37
CA HIS A 35 26.04 17.30 -0.12
C HIS A 35 24.59 17.65 -0.49
N SER A 36 23.57 16.82 -0.20
CA SER A 36 22.15 17.16 -0.50
C SER A 36 21.16 16.70 0.58
N ARG A 37 20.00 17.40 0.66
CA ARG A 37 18.79 16.90 1.35
C ARG A 37 18.11 15.86 0.44
N PRO A 38 17.35 14.89 0.98
CA PRO A 38 16.51 14.03 0.17
C PRO A 38 15.42 14.84 -0.56
N ILE A 39 15.13 14.47 -1.80
CA ILE A 39 14.06 15.04 -2.61
C ILE A 39 12.73 14.49 -2.10
N VAL A 40 11.87 15.38 -1.62
CA VAL A 40 10.53 15.04 -1.12
C VAL A 40 9.48 15.56 -2.08
N SER A 41 8.67 14.63 -2.60
CA SER A 41 7.47 14.92 -3.39
C SER A 41 6.22 14.71 -2.54
N TYR A 42 5.28 15.65 -2.59
CA TYR A 42 4.04 15.62 -1.82
C TYR A 42 2.84 15.66 -2.77
N TYR A 43 1.87 14.77 -2.57
CA TYR A 43 0.70 14.64 -3.43
C TYR A 43 -0.53 15.22 -2.74
N TYR A 44 -1.15 16.19 -3.42
CA TYR A 44 -2.33 16.91 -2.97
C TYR A 44 -3.37 16.92 -4.10
N PRO A 45 -4.15 15.83 -4.26
CA PRO A 45 -5.25 15.81 -5.24
C PRO A 45 -6.29 16.86 -4.85
N LYS A 46 -6.57 17.82 -5.73
CA LYS A 46 -7.53 18.90 -5.43
C LYS A 46 -8.93 18.31 -5.18
N GLY A 47 -9.64 18.87 -4.20
CA GLY A 47 -10.99 18.44 -3.84
C GLY A 47 -11.08 17.15 -3.01
N VAL A 48 -9.99 16.40 -2.79
CA VAL A 48 -10.06 15.11 -2.05
C VAL A 48 -10.64 15.22 -0.63
N GLY A 49 -10.58 16.40 -0.02
CA GLY A 49 -11.18 16.70 1.29
C GLY A 49 -12.59 17.31 1.28
N THR A 50 -13.28 17.37 0.13
CA THR A 50 -14.71 17.76 0.05
C THR A 50 -15.66 16.57 0.02
N TYR A 51 -15.16 15.36 -0.25
CA TYR A 51 -15.95 14.13 -0.22
C TYR A 51 -16.40 13.77 1.20
N HIS A 52 -17.56 13.13 1.33
CA HIS A 52 -18.20 12.90 2.61
C HIS A 52 -19.01 11.60 2.62
N TYR A 53 -18.52 10.59 3.35
CA TYR A 53 -19.10 9.24 3.45
C TYR A 53 -20.51 9.18 4.04
N GLY A 54 -20.98 10.26 4.70
CA GLY A 54 -22.28 10.31 5.38
C GLY A 54 -22.19 11.02 6.73
N GLU A 55 -23.32 11.59 7.19
CA GLU A 55 -23.45 12.43 8.39
C GLU A 55 -22.71 11.83 9.60
N ARG A 56 -23.09 10.60 9.99
CA ARG A 56 -22.62 9.94 11.21
C ARG A 56 -21.33 9.14 11.04
N HIS A 57 -20.94 8.90 9.80
CA HIS A 57 -19.81 8.04 9.42
C HIS A 57 -18.48 8.57 10.00
N PRO A 58 -17.59 7.71 10.55
CA PRO A 58 -16.34 8.13 11.18
C PRO A 58 -15.28 8.60 10.18
N MET A 59 -15.17 7.97 8.99
CA MET A 59 -14.26 8.45 7.94
C MET A 59 -14.70 9.82 7.42
N LYS A 60 -13.88 10.84 7.62
CA LYS A 60 -14.08 12.22 7.17
C LYS A 60 -12.88 12.66 6.33
N PRO A 61 -12.94 12.58 4.98
CA PRO A 61 -11.86 13.03 4.08
C PRO A 61 -11.39 14.47 4.34
N HIS A 62 -12.24 15.34 4.90
CA HIS A 62 -11.89 16.70 5.30
C HIS A 62 -10.65 16.83 6.22
N ARG A 63 -10.26 15.77 6.96
CA ARG A 63 -8.99 15.71 7.70
C ARG A 63 -7.76 16.00 6.81
N LEU A 64 -7.85 15.68 5.52
CA LEU A 64 -6.85 16.00 4.50
C LEU A 64 -6.74 17.52 4.28
N THR A 65 -7.87 18.24 4.24
CA THR A 65 -7.87 19.69 4.07
C THR A 65 -7.22 20.40 5.26
N LEU A 66 -7.51 19.96 6.49
CA LEU A 66 -6.86 20.47 7.71
C LEU A 66 -5.34 20.17 7.69
N THR A 67 -4.95 18.96 7.29
CA THR A 67 -3.52 18.60 7.15
C THR A 67 -2.81 19.53 6.17
N ASN A 68 -3.38 19.75 4.99
CA ASN A 68 -2.80 20.63 3.98
C ASN A 68 -2.73 22.09 4.46
N ALA A 69 -3.76 22.59 5.15
CA ALA A 69 -3.76 23.93 5.72
C ALA A 69 -2.63 24.13 6.77
N LEU A 70 -2.40 23.14 7.64
CA LEU A 70 -1.31 23.19 8.61
C LEU A 70 0.08 23.06 7.95
N VAL A 71 0.26 22.14 7.00
CA VAL A 71 1.52 21.98 6.22
C VAL A 71 1.91 23.30 5.52
N MET A 72 0.94 23.99 4.91
CA MET A 72 1.15 25.29 4.28
C MET A 72 1.40 26.40 5.32
N GLY A 73 0.63 26.42 6.41
CA GLY A 73 0.75 27.41 7.49
C GLY A 73 2.11 27.37 8.21
N TYR A 74 2.67 26.18 8.43
CA TYR A 74 4.02 26.00 8.98
C TYR A 74 5.15 26.35 8.00
N GLY A 75 4.84 26.61 6.73
CA GLY A 75 5.86 26.86 5.70
C GLY A 75 6.62 25.61 5.26
N LEU A 76 6.06 24.41 5.44
CA LEU A 76 6.67 23.15 4.98
C LEU A 76 6.62 23.02 3.45
N ASP A 77 5.69 23.73 2.80
CA ASP A 77 5.61 23.94 1.35
C ASP A 77 6.94 24.39 0.74
N LYS A 78 7.70 25.24 1.44
CA LYS A 78 9.01 25.77 1.02
C LYS A 78 10.17 24.80 1.24
N GLN A 79 9.92 23.62 1.81
CA GLN A 79 10.92 22.58 2.08
C GLN A 79 10.62 21.24 1.39
N ILE A 80 9.35 21.02 1.03
CA ILE A 80 8.95 20.05 0.01
C ILE A 80 9.55 20.49 -1.34
N HIS A 81 10.11 19.56 -2.11
CA HIS A 81 10.76 19.90 -3.39
C HIS A 81 9.75 19.99 -4.53
N HIS A 82 8.72 19.14 -4.50
CA HIS A 82 7.66 19.10 -5.50
C HIS A 82 6.30 18.88 -4.83
N ILE A 83 5.32 19.72 -5.14
CA ILE A 83 3.91 19.52 -4.75
C ILE A 83 3.13 19.22 -6.04
N TYR A 84 2.46 18.07 -6.07
CA TYR A 84 1.74 17.58 -7.25
C TYR A 84 0.24 17.45 -6.98
N ASP A 85 -0.55 17.96 -7.90
CA ASP A 85 -1.94 17.56 -8.10
C ASP A 85 -1.91 16.40 -9.10
N SER A 86 -1.99 15.17 -8.61
CA SER A 86 -1.91 13.96 -9.44
C SER A 86 -3.20 13.74 -10.23
N ARG A 87 -3.10 13.29 -11.49
CA ARG A 87 -4.30 12.84 -12.20
C ARG A 87 -4.98 11.68 -11.45
N PRO A 88 -6.31 11.54 -11.55
CA PRO A 88 -7.00 10.34 -11.08
C PRO A 88 -6.46 9.09 -11.80
N ALA A 89 -6.54 7.93 -11.15
CA ALA A 89 -6.24 6.64 -11.76
C ALA A 89 -7.17 6.34 -12.96
N THR A 90 -6.69 5.61 -13.97
CA THR A 90 -7.55 5.04 -15.01
C THR A 90 -8.16 3.72 -14.55
N GLN A 91 -9.24 3.27 -15.20
CA GLN A 91 -9.85 1.97 -14.91
C GLN A 91 -8.84 0.82 -15.04
N ALA A 92 -8.05 0.82 -16.12
CA ALA A 92 -6.99 -0.16 -16.35
C ALA A 92 -5.90 -0.17 -15.27
N GLU A 93 -5.66 0.96 -14.58
CA GLU A 93 -4.74 1.01 -13.45
C GLU A 93 -5.33 0.41 -12.17
N LEU A 94 -6.64 0.54 -11.95
CA LEU A 94 -7.32 -0.11 -10.82
C LEU A 94 -7.39 -1.64 -11.01
N GLU A 95 -7.67 -2.07 -12.25
CA GLU A 95 -7.76 -3.48 -12.66
C GLU A 95 -6.41 -4.21 -12.70
N MET A 96 -5.28 -3.52 -12.47
CA MET A 96 -3.97 -4.17 -12.22
C MET A 96 -3.98 -5.07 -10.97
N TYR A 97 -4.86 -4.76 -10.00
CA TYR A 97 -5.14 -5.61 -8.86
C TYR A 97 -6.59 -6.07 -8.86
N HIS A 98 -7.53 -5.13 -8.92
CA HIS A 98 -8.95 -5.39 -8.67
C HIS A 98 -9.64 -6.19 -9.80
N ASP A 99 -10.79 -6.77 -9.49
CA ASP A 99 -11.62 -7.44 -10.51
C ASP A 99 -12.45 -6.44 -11.33
N HIS A 100 -12.52 -6.67 -12.64
CA HIS A 100 -13.22 -5.80 -13.60
C HIS A 100 -14.68 -5.52 -13.21
N ASP A 101 -15.44 -6.57 -12.89
CA ASP A 101 -16.84 -6.48 -12.47
C ASP A 101 -17.04 -5.62 -11.20
N TYR A 102 -16.05 -5.59 -10.31
CA TYR A 102 -16.06 -4.75 -9.11
C TYR A 102 -15.75 -3.28 -9.45
N ILE A 103 -14.83 -3.02 -10.38
CA ILE A 103 -14.51 -1.65 -10.84
C ILE A 103 -15.66 -1.05 -11.67
N ASP A 104 -16.28 -1.81 -12.57
CA ASP A 104 -17.50 -1.41 -13.30
C ASP A 104 -18.66 -1.09 -12.33
N PHE A 105 -18.85 -1.92 -11.30
CA PHE A 105 -19.81 -1.63 -10.24
C PHE A 105 -19.51 -0.31 -9.51
N LEU A 106 -18.27 -0.12 -9.01
CA LEU A 106 -17.89 1.12 -8.31
C LEU A 106 -18.08 2.36 -9.19
N GLN A 107 -17.81 2.24 -10.50
CA GLN A 107 -17.99 3.31 -11.49
C GLN A 107 -19.47 3.65 -11.75
N ARG A 108 -20.38 2.69 -11.61
CA ARG A 108 -21.80 2.82 -11.98
C ARG A 108 -22.73 3.05 -10.80
N VAL A 109 -22.33 2.70 -9.58
CA VAL A 109 -23.15 2.81 -8.37
C VAL A 109 -23.20 4.26 -7.87
N THR A 110 -24.40 4.72 -7.54
CA THR A 110 -24.69 6.09 -7.10
C THR A 110 -25.75 6.09 -5.99
N PRO A 111 -25.84 7.14 -5.16
CA PRO A 111 -26.91 7.28 -4.17
C PRO A 111 -28.33 7.19 -4.74
N GLN A 112 -28.50 7.43 -6.05
CA GLN A 112 -29.79 7.39 -6.76
C GLN A 112 -30.16 5.98 -7.24
N ASN A 113 -29.22 5.18 -7.73
CA ASN A 113 -29.48 3.84 -8.29
C ASN A 113 -29.13 2.67 -7.34
N GLN A 114 -28.57 2.93 -6.16
CA GLN A 114 -28.23 1.91 -5.16
C GLN A 114 -29.37 0.91 -4.84
N GLY A 115 -30.63 1.36 -4.90
CA GLY A 115 -31.79 0.49 -4.67
C GLY A 115 -31.99 -0.57 -5.76
N GLU A 116 -31.57 -0.27 -7.00
CA GLU A 116 -31.59 -1.20 -8.13
C GLU A 116 -30.37 -2.14 -8.10
N MET A 117 -29.23 -1.63 -7.61
CA MET A 117 -27.96 -2.35 -7.53
C MET A 117 -27.77 -3.16 -6.24
N LYS A 118 -28.81 -3.34 -5.42
CA LYS A 118 -28.67 -3.95 -4.08
C LYS A 118 -27.92 -5.30 -4.09
N GLN A 119 -28.19 -6.18 -5.06
CA GLN A 119 -27.50 -7.47 -5.13
C GLN A 119 -25.99 -7.34 -5.35
N MET A 120 -25.54 -6.31 -6.08
CA MET A 120 -24.11 -6.02 -6.27
C MET A 120 -23.52 -5.38 -5.01
N ILE A 121 -24.26 -4.50 -4.34
CA ILE A 121 -23.88 -3.91 -3.04
C ILE A 121 -23.65 -5.00 -1.98
N ASP A 122 -24.57 -5.97 -1.87
CA ASP A 122 -24.47 -7.09 -0.94
C ASP A 122 -23.31 -8.05 -1.31
N VAL A 123 -22.98 -8.21 -2.61
CA VAL A 123 -21.89 -9.08 -3.11
C VAL A 123 -20.51 -8.45 -2.98
N PHE A 124 -20.39 -7.15 -3.23
CA PHE A 124 -19.13 -6.39 -3.20
C PHE A 124 -18.90 -5.69 -1.84
N ASN A 125 -19.65 -6.09 -0.81
CA ASN A 125 -19.58 -5.59 0.56
C ASN A 125 -19.58 -4.05 0.70
N CYS A 126 -20.36 -3.36 -0.13
CA CYS A 126 -20.56 -1.90 -0.03
C CYS A 126 -21.75 -1.55 0.88
N VAL A 127 -21.77 -2.21 2.04
CA VAL A 127 -22.82 -2.15 3.08
C VAL A 127 -22.26 -1.48 4.33
N GLU A 128 -23.12 -1.02 5.24
CA GLU A 128 -22.83 -0.52 6.60
C GLU A 128 -21.58 0.38 6.78
N ASP A 129 -20.38 -0.19 6.81
CA ASP A 129 -19.10 0.53 6.92
C ASP A 129 -18.62 1.13 5.58
N CYS A 130 -19.01 0.57 4.44
CA CYS A 130 -18.62 1.00 3.11
C CYS A 130 -19.82 1.60 2.32
N PRO A 131 -20.43 2.71 2.78
CA PRO A 131 -21.67 3.24 2.21
C PRO A 131 -21.48 3.91 0.84
N ILE A 132 -22.48 3.77 -0.04
CA ILE A 132 -22.54 4.51 -1.31
C ILE A 132 -22.76 6.01 -1.04
N PHE A 133 -21.79 6.84 -1.42
CA PHE A 133 -21.88 8.31 -1.37
C PHE A 133 -21.68 8.97 -2.75
N ALA A 134 -21.95 10.27 -2.84
CA ALA A 134 -21.81 11.02 -4.10
C ALA A 134 -20.34 11.05 -4.57
N ASP A 135 -20.14 10.80 -5.87
CA ASP A 135 -18.82 10.83 -6.53
C ASP A 135 -17.76 9.89 -5.91
N MET A 136 -18.21 8.82 -5.23
CA MET A 136 -17.38 7.81 -4.56
C MET A 136 -16.28 7.22 -5.45
N TYR A 137 -16.58 6.94 -6.73
CA TYR A 137 -15.59 6.43 -7.68
C TYR A 137 -14.46 7.44 -7.92
N GLU A 138 -14.78 8.73 -8.06
CA GLU A 138 -13.77 9.77 -8.29
C GLU A 138 -12.89 9.99 -7.06
N PHE A 139 -13.46 9.95 -5.86
CA PHE A 139 -12.67 9.89 -4.62
C PHE A 139 -11.65 8.74 -4.64
N CYS A 140 -12.08 7.55 -5.08
CA CYS A 140 -11.22 6.37 -5.18
C CYS A 140 -10.11 6.53 -6.22
N ARG A 141 -10.42 7.08 -7.39
CA ARG A 141 -9.44 7.37 -8.44
C ARG A 141 -8.40 8.41 -8.00
N LEU A 142 -8.81 9.42 -7.23
CA LEU A 142 -7.92 10.50 -6.76
C LEU A 142 -6.84 9.99 -5.80
N TYR A 143 -7.19 9.23 -4.75
CA TYR A 143 -6.18 8.71 -3.82
C TYR A 143 -5.30 7.62 -4.45
N ALA A 144 -5.87 6.76 -5.30
CA ALA A 144 -5.12 5.73 -6.03
C ALA A 144 -4.12 6.34 -7.04
N GLY A 145 -4.54 7.37 -7.77
CA GLY A 145 -3.69 8.09 -8.72
C GLY A 145 -2.49 8.77 -8.05
N ALA A 146 -2.68 9.29 -6.83
CA ALA A 146 -1.60 9.87 -6.03
C ALA A 146 -0.56 8.83 -5.57
N SER A 147 -0.99 7.66 -5.06
CA SER A 147 -0.06 6.59 -4.65
C SER A 147 0.69 5.98 -5.84
N LEU A 148 0.02 5.80 -6.99
CA LEU A 148 0.66 5.36 -8.24
C LEU A 148 1.67 6.40 -8.77
N ALA A 149 1.34 7.70 -8.75
CA ALA A 149 2.27 8.76 -9.13
C ALA A 149 3.50 8.80 -8.19
N GLY A 150 3.29 8.59 -6.88
CA GLY A 150 4.35 8.42 -5.89
C GLY A 150 5.29 7.27 -6.23
N ALA A 151 4.75 6.07 -6.44
CA ALA A 151 5.50 4.88 -6.84
C ALA A 151 6.33 5.11 -8.12
N ARG A 152 5.73 5.70 -9.16
CA ARG A 152 6.43 6.00 -10.42
C ARG A 152 7.58 6.99 -10.24
N LYS A 153 7.42 8.06 -9.45
CA LYS A 153 8.50 9.02 -9.18
C LYS A 153 9.67 8.41 -8.41
N LEU A 154 9.38 7.49 -7.48
CA LEU A 154 10.37 6.72 -6.72
C LEU A 154 11.14 5.75 -7.65
N SER A 155 10.44 4.94 -8.44
CA SER A 155 11.06 3.99 -9.38
C SER A 155 11.83 4.68 -10.52
N ALA A 156 11.42 5.88 -10.93
CA ALA A 156 12.17 6.71 -11.86
C ALA A 156 13.43 7.37 -11.24
N GLY A 157 13.67 7.24 -9.93
CA GLY A 157 14.79 7.87 -9.23
C GLY A 157 14.69 9.40 -9.17
N THR A 158 13.49 9.95 -9.29
CA THR A 158 13.24 11.42 -9.35
C THR A 158 12.76 12.02 -8.04
N THR A 159 12.51 11.19 -7.03
CA THR A 159 12.24 11.59 -5.65
C THR A 159 12.79 10.50 -4.72
N ASP A 160 13.30 10.87 -3.54
CA ASP A 160 13.74 9.90 -2.52
C ASP A 160 12.57 9.50 -1.62
N ILE A 161 11.67 10.46 -1.35
CA ILE A 161 10.45 10.30 -0.56
C ILE A 161 9.26 10.78 -1.37
N ALA A 162 8.16 10.02 -1.35
CA ALA A 162 6.85 10.41 -1.86
C ALA A 162 5.82 10.37 -0.72
N ILE A 163 4.97 11.40 -0.59
CA ILE A 163 3.97 11.52 0.50
C ILE A 163 2.56 11.63 -0.11
N ASN A 164 1.66 10.70 0.21
CA ASN A 164 0.24 10.77 -0.14
C ASN A 164 -0.66 10.48 1.07
N TRP A 165 -0.98 11.51 1.85
CA TRP A 165 -1.89 11.37 2.99
C TRP A 165 -3.32 10.98 2.61
N SER A 166 -3.73 11.09 1.33
CA SER A 166 -5.08 10.70 0.89
C SER A 166 -5.25 9.20 0.67
N GLY A 167 -4.15 8.48 0.40
CA GLY A 167 -4.13 7.03 0.26
C GLY A 167 -3.86 6.32 1.60
N GLY A 168 -3.50 5.03 1.52
CA GLY A 168 -3.29 4.19 2.69
C GLY A 168 -4.50 3.32 3.05
N LEU A 169 -5.41 3.08 2.10
CA LEU A 169 -6.68 2.40 2.32
C LEU A 169 -6.51 0.87 2.31
N HIS A 170 -5.74 0.39 3.30
CA HIS A 170 -5.16 -0.96 3.38
C HIS A 170 -6.15 -2.13 3.46
N HIS A 171 -7.42 -1.89 3.82
CA HIS A 171 -8.43 -2.93 4.00
C HIS A 171 -9.11 -3.37 2.71
N ALA A 172 -9.09 -2.56 1.65
CA ALA A 172 -9.76 -2.90 0.39
C ALA A 172 -9.22 -4.22 -0.16
N LYS A 173 -10.13 -5.12 -0.54
CA LYS A 173 -9.79 -6.46 -1.05
C LYS A 173 -9.84 -6.45 -2.58
N ARG A 174 -9.57 -7.60 -3.21
CA ARG A 174 -9.48 -7.68 -4.68
C ARG A 174 -10.81 -7.37 -5.40
N GLY A 175 -11.92 -7.88 -4.88
CA GLY A 175 -13.25 -7.71 -5.46
C GLY A 175 -14.34 -7.33 -4.45
N GLU A 176 -13.98 -6.74 -3.31
CA GLU A 176 -14.93 -6.29 -2.29
C GLU A 176 -14.38 -5.10 -1.50
N ALA A 177 -15.27 -4.21 -1.07
CA ALA A 177 -14.94 -3.12 -0.15
C ALA A 177 -14.87 -3.64 1.30
N SER A 178 -14.09 -3.00 2.16
CA SER A 178 -13.93 -3.42 3.56
C SER A 178 -13.27 -2.32 4.38
N GLY A 179 -13.71 -2.07 5.61
CA GLY A 179 -13.04 -1.17 6.55
C GLY A 179 -12.93 0.27 6.04
N PHE A 180 -14.03 0.82 5.53
CA PHE A 180 -14.10 2.14 4.86
C PHE A 180 -13.31 2.25 3.53
N CYS A 181 -12.71 1.15 3.05
CA CYS A 181 -11.79 1.12 1.91
C CYS A 181 -12.39 0.39 0.70
N TYR A 182 -12.35 1.04 -0.49
CA TYR A 182 -12.90 0.49 -1.74
C TYR A 182 -11.80 0.04 -2.71
N ILE A 183 -10.75 0.86 -2.89
CA ILE A 183 -9.58 0.57 -3.72
C ILE A 183 -8.35 0.45 -2.84
N ASN A 184 -7.50 -0.56 -3.09
CA ASN A 184 -6.27 -0.74 -2.34
C ASN A 184 -5.10 -0.04 -3.05
N ASP A 185 -4.99 1.27 -2.83
CA ASP A 185 -3.95 2.11 -3.45
C ASP A 185 -2.52 1.67 -3.10
N ILE A 186 -2.36 1.05 -1.94
CA ILE A 186 -1.09 0.50 -1.46
C ILE A 186 -0.67 -0.69 -2.32
N VAL A 187 -1.58 -1.63 -2.58
CA VAL A 187 -1.28 -2.80 -3.45
C VAL A 187 -0.95 -2.33 -4.86
N LEU A 188 -1.69 -1.37 -5.41
CA LEU A 188 -1.40 -0.78 -6.73
C LEU A 188 -0.02 -0.11 -6.77
N ALA A 189 0.35 0.65 -5.75
CA ALA A 189 1.66 1.27 -5.63
C ALA A 189 2.79 0.24 -5.45
N ILE A 190 2.58 -0.83 -4.68
CA ILE A 190 3.56 -1.91 -4.53
C ILE A 190 3.75 -2.69 -5.83
N LEU A 191 2.68 -2.95 -6.61
CA LEU A 191 2.76 -3.59 -7.92
C LEU A 191 3.60 -2.75 -8.91
N GLU A 192 3.42 -1.43 -8.92
CA GLU A 192 4.24 -0.50 -9.70
C GLU A 192 5.72 -0.52 -9.23
N LEU A 193 5.99 -0.43 -7.92
CA LEU A 193 7.34 -0.53 -7.37
C LEU A 193 8.01 -1.88 -7.71
N LEU A 194 7.27 -2.99 -7.72
CA LEU A 194 7.77 -4.32 -8.06
C LEU A 194 8.23 -4.46 -9.52
N ARG A 195 7.96 -3.48 -10.40
CA ARG A 195 8.53 -3.46 -11.76
C ARG A 195 10.04 -3.14 -11.76
N TYR A 196 10.53 -2.45 -10.73
CA TYR A 196 11.93 -1.99 -10.63
C TYR A 196 12.63 -2.47 -9.36
N HIS A 197 11.91 -2.63 -8.25
CA HIS A 197 12.44 -3.04 -6.95
C HIS A 197 12.28 -4.56 -6.77
N PRO A 198 13.37 -5.35 -6.67
CA PRO A 198 13.28 -6.80 -6.47
C PRO A 198 12.54 -7.15 -5.16
N ARG A 199 12.69 -6.33 -4.12
CA ARG A 199 12.04 -6.48 -2.81
C ARG A 199 11.45 -5.17 -2.30
N VAL A 200 10.18 -5.19 -1.92
CA VAL A 200 9.47 -4.05 -1.30
C VAL A 200 9.03 -4.43 0.11
N LEU A 201 9.32 -3.61 1.11
CA LEU A 201 8.86 -3.81 2.48
C LEU A 201 7.66 -2.89 2.75
N TYR A 202 6.54 -3.49 3.13
CA TYR A 202 5.36 -2.79 3.62
C TYR A 202 5.38 -2.75 5.15
N ILE A 203 5.23 -1.55 5.71
CA ILE A 203 5.15 -1.30 7.16
C ILE A 203 3.82 -0.59 7.43
N ASP A 204 3.10 -1.08 8.42
CA ASP A 204 1.75 -0.63 8.78
C ASP A 204 1.68 -0.33 10.28
N ILE A 205 1.40 0.93 10.62
CA ILE A 205 1.26 1.42 12.00
C ILE A 205 -0.16 1.95 12.32
N ASP A 206 -1.14 1.61 11.47
CA ASP A 206 -2.56 1.70 11.81
C ASP A 206 -2.89 0.86 13.05
N ILE A 207 -3.98 1.16 13.74
CA ILE A 207 -4.43 0.29 14.83
C ILE A 207 -5.10 -1.00 14.31
N HIS A 208 -5.56 -1.03 13.07
CA HIS A 208 -6.17 -2.19 12.43
C HIS A 208 -5.14 -3.02 11.65
N HIS A 209 -5.36 -4.33 11.52
CA HIS A 209 -4.47 -5.19 10.73
C HIS A 209 -4.61 -4.86 9.24
N GLY A 210 -3.50 -4.59 8.54
CA GLY A 210 -3.42 -4.30 7.10
C GLY A 210 -3.73 -5.49 6.18
N ASP A 211 -4.89 -6.09 6.38
CA ASP A 211 -5.28 -7.41 5.89
C ASP A 211 -5.44 -7.48 4.36
N GLY A 212 -5.92 -6.43 3.70
CA GLY A 212 -5.99 -6.36 2.24
C GLY A 212 -4.61 -6.42 1.58
N VAL A 213 -3.62 -5.72 2.15
CA VAL A 213 -2.23 -5.73 1.66
C VAL A 213 -1.54 -7.06 2.00
N GLU A 214 -1.75 -7.60 3.20
CA GLU A 214 -1.26 -8.94 3.56
C GLU A 214 -1.84 -10.02 2.63
N PHE A 215 -3.14 -10.03 2.38
CA PHE A 215 -3.77 -11.03 1.51
C PHE A 215 -3.37 -10.90 0.04
N ALA A 216 -3.17 -9.68 -0.47
CA ALA A 216 -2.67 -9.45 -1.83
C ALA A 216 -1.27 -10.06 -2.06
N PHE A 217 -0.42 -10.07 -1.04
CA PHE A 217 0.97 -10.55 -1.15
C PHE A 217 1.28 -11.83 -0.35
N TYR A 218 0.28 -12.48 0.27
CA TYR A 218 0.42 -13.62 1.17
C TYR A 218 1.24 -14.79 0.62
N HIS A 219 1.31 -14.92 -0.71
CA HIS A 219 2.02 -15.98 -1.43
C HIS A 219 3.34 -15.53 -2.10
N SER A 220 3.77 -14.28 -1.90
CA SER A 220 4.94 -13.66 -2.54
C SER A 220 6.14 -13.53 -1.60
N ASN A 221 7.34 -13.87 -2.08
CA ASN A 221 8.62 -13.59 -1.40
C ASN A 221 9.25 -12.23 -1.79
N ARG A 222 8.61 -11.49 -2.72
CA ARG A 222 9.08 -10.19 -3.21
C ARG A 222 8.53 -9.00 -2.42
N VAL A 223 7.46 -9.21 -1.67
CA VAL A 223 6.92 -8.24 -0.71
C VAL A 223 7.03 -8.85 0.67
N MET A 224 7.32 -8.03 1.67
CA MET A 224 7.21 -8.41 3.07
C MET A 224 6.24 -7.46 3.77
N THR A 225 5.25 -7.98 4.50
CA THR A 225 4.28 -7.19 5.25
C THR A 225 4.58 -7.24 6.74
N VAL A 226 4.55 -6.08 7.41
CA VAL A 226 4.72 -5.94 8.87
C VAL A 226 3.67 -5.00 9.41
N SER A 227 2.81 -5.46 10.33
CA SER A 227 1.70 -4.68 10.88
C SER A 227 1.64 -4.71 12.41
N PHE A 228 1.45 -3.53 13.02
CA PHE A 228 1.53 -3.27 14.46
C PHE A 228 0.17 -2.86 15.06
N HIS A 229 -0.79 -3.77 14.95
CA HIS A 229 -2.21 -3.54 15.20
C HIS A 229 -2.72 -4.09 16.55
N LYS A 230 -3.91 -3.64 16.97
CA LYS A 230 -4.65 -4.23 18.08
C LYS A 230 -5.25 -5.58 17.66
N TYR A 231 -5.08 -6.62 18.48
CA TYR A 231 -5.67 -7.94 18.21
C TYR A 231 -6.28 -8.55 19.46
N THR A 232 -7.61 -8.70 19.46
CA THR A 232 -8.36 -9.45 20.48
C THR A 232 -9.13 -10.64 19.88
N GLY A 233 -9.00 -10.89 18.57
CA GLY A 233 -9.87 -11.80 17.81
C GLY A 233 -11.26 -11.24 17.48
N GLU A 234 -11.74 -10.25 18.26
CA GLU A 234 -13.03 -9.56 18.06
C GLU A 234 -12.87 -8.15 17.47
N PHE A 235 -11.68 -7.55 17.56
CA PHE A 235 -11.39 -6.25 16.96
C PHE A 235 -11.21 -6.38 15.44
N PHE A 236 -11.78 -5.46 14.68
CA PHE A 236 -11.72 -5.45 13.21
C PHE A 236 -10.27 -5.37 12.71
N PRO A 237 -9.87 -6.10 11.65
CA PRO A 237 -10.65 -7.03 10.82
C PRO A 237 -10.67 -8.48 11.34
N GLY A 238 -10.26 -8.74 12.59
CA GLY A 238 -10.26 -10.09 13.21
C GLY A 238 -9.12 -11.02 12.76
N THR A 239 -8.20 -10.52 11.92
CA THR A 239 -7.05 -11.25 11.34
C THR A 239 -5.73 -10.68 11.89
N GLY A 240 -4.58 -11.24 11.52
CA GLY A 240 -3.27 -10.74 11.98
C GLY A 240 -2.76 -11.36 13.29
N LYS A 241 -3.19 -12.58 13.64
CA LYS A 241 -2.64 -13.28 14.83
C LYS A 241 -1.14 -13.54 14.66
N LEU A 242 -0.44 -13.70 15.77
CA LEU A 242 1.02 -13.91 15.80
C LEU A 242 1.50 -15.12 14.97
N ASP A 243 0.64 -16.10 14.70
CA ASP A 243 0.98 -17.29 13.92
C ASP A 243 0.69 -17.16 12.41
N ASP A 244 0.00 -16.09 11.97
CA ASP A 244 -0.10 -15.78 10.53
C ASP A 244 1.29 -15.37 10.02
N ASN A 245 1.69 -15.99 8.90
CA ASN A 245 3.06 -15.89 8.39
C ASN A 245 3.18 -16.11 6.87
N GLY A 246 2.11 -15.91 6.10
CA GLY A 246 2.12 -16.17 4.65
C GLY A 246 1.95 -17.65 4.29
N GLY A 247 1.86 -17.91 2.99
CA GLY A 247 1.67 -19.24 2.39
C GLY A 247 2.54 -19.42 1.15
N GLY A 248 2.68 -20.66 0.66
CA GLY A 248 3.49 -20.95 -0.53
C GLY A 248 4.92 -20.39 -0.42
N GLU A 249 5.33 -19.58 -1.39
CA GLU A 249 6.63 -18.88 -1.37
C GLU A 249 6.68 -17.68 -0.43
N GLY A 250 5.53 -17.03 -0.15
CA GLY A 250 5.40 -15.93 0.81
C GLY A 250 5.45 -16.36 2.28
N LYS A 251 5.70 -17.65 2.54
CA LYS A 251 5.85 -18.14 3.91
C LYS A 251 7.09 -17.53 4.58
N HIS A 252 6.88 -16.96 5.77
CA HIS A 252 7.79 -16.10 6.53
C HIS A 252 7.99 -14.67 5.99
N PHE A 253 7.18 -14.24 5.01
CA PHE A 253 7.16 -12.86 4.50
C PHE A 253 5.99 -12.01 5.03
N CYS A 254 5.09 -12.59 5.83
CA CYS A 254 4.12 -11.85 6.63
C CYS A 254 4.52 -11.88 8.11
N LEU A 255 4.54 -10.73 8.78
CA LEU A 255 5.06 -10.55 10.15
C LEU A 255 4.11 -9.70 11.01
N ASN A 256 3.14 -10.35 11.62
CA ASN A 256 2.16 -9.67 12.45
C ASN A 256 2.60 -9.48 13.91
N VAL A 257 2.32 -8.28 14.44
CA VAL A 257 2.70 -7.82 15.78
C VAL A 257 1.41 -7.49 16.56
N PRO A 258 0.64 -8.50 17.02
CA PRO A 258 -0.64 -8.29 17.70
C PRO A 258 -0.45 -7.68 19.11
N LEU A 259 -1.04 -6.52 19.33
CA LEU A 259 -0.98 -5.75 20.59
C LEU A 259 -2.33 -5.72 21.31
N GLN A 260 -2.33 -5.29 22.58
CA GLN A 260 -3.52 -5.06 23.41
C GLN A 260 -3.75 -3.56 23.63
N ASP A 261 -4.85 -3.21 24.31
CA ASP A 261 -5.23 -1.83 24.61
C ASP A 261 -4.14 -1.03 25.34
N GLY A 262 -4.15 0.28 25.11
CA GLY A 262 -3.44 1.27 25.90
C GLY A 262 -1.92 1.27 25.76
N ILE A 263 -1.34 0.64 24.73
CA ILE A 263 0.12 0.65 24.54
C ILE A 263 0.67 2.08 24.46
N ASP A 264 1.73 2.33 25.22
CA ASP A 264 2.39 3.64 25.35
C ASP A 264 3.57 3.84 24.39
N ASP A 265 4.01 5.10 24.30
CA ASP A 265 5.19 5.56 23.53
C ASP A 265 6.43 4.68 23.70
N GLU A 266 6.78 4.28 24.93
CA GLU A 266 8.04 3.59 25.22
C GLU A 266 7.97 2.12 24.80
N MET A 267 6.87 1.44 25.14
CA MET A 267 6.64 0.06 24.76
C MET A 267 6.50 -0.09 23.25
N TYR A 268 5.73 0.78 22.59
CA TYR A 268 5.51 0.72 21.14
C TYR A 268 6.80 1.00 20.37
N LEU A 269 7.52 2.09 20.69
CA LEU A 269 8.80 2.38 20.02
C LEU A 269 9.87 1.30 20.26
N THR A 270 9.87 0.66 21.44
CA THR A 270 10.80 -0.42 21.75
C THR A 270 10.53 -1.65 20.87
N ILE A 271 9.27 -2.08 20.72
CA ILE A 271 8.94 -3.23 19.86
C ILE A 271 9.07 -2.88 18.37
N PHE A 272 8.60 -1.69 17.95
CA PHE A 272 8.69 -1.20 16.57
C PHE A 272 10.13 -1.16 16.06
N LYS A 273 11.01 -0.40 16.74
CA LYS A 273 12.42 -0.27 16.34
C LYS A 273 13.13 -1.62 16.32
N THR A 274 12.84 -2.51 17.28
CA THR A 274 13.43 -3.85 17.32
C THR A 274 12.98 -4.72 16.14
N VAL A 275 11.67 -4.79 15.89
CA VAL A 275 11.10 -5.62 14.82
C VAL A 275 11.50 -5.12 13.44
N ILE A 276 11.45 -3.80 13.20
CA ILE A 276 11.82 -3.22 11.91
C ILE A 276 13.32 -3.40 11.62
N ASP A 277 14.21 -3.22 12.60
CA ASP A 277 15.65 -3.37 12.36
C ASP A 277 16.07 -4.83 12.09
N ASP A 278 15.53 -5.80 12.84
CA ASP A 278 15.70 -7.22 12.55
C ASP A 278 15.17 -7.55 11.13
N THR A 279 14.03 -6.95 10.74
CA THR A 279 13.35 -7.20 9.47
C THR A 279 14.13 -6.63 8.28
N VAL A 280 14.52 -5.35 8.32
CA VAL A 280 15.31 -4.71 7.27
C VAL A 280 16.66 -5.40 7.11
N THR A 281 17.29 -5.82 8.20
CA THR A 281 18.56 -6.57 8.19
C THR A 281 18.44 -7.93 7.46
N ALA A 282 17.34 -8.64 7.68
CA ALA A 282 17.09 -9.95 7.08
C ALA A 282 16.62 -9.86 5.62
N PHE A 283 15.55 -9.11 5.37
CA PHE A 283 14.88 -9.02 4.06
C PHE A 283 15.61 -8.10 3.07
N ARG A 284 16.30 -7.05 3.56
CA ARG A 284 17.05 -6.07 2.76
C ARG A 284 16.20 -5.49 1.62
N PRO A 285 15.12 -4.75 1.95
CA PRO A 285 14.26 -4.13 0.95
C PRO A 285 15.04 -3.15 0.06
N THR A 286 14.52 -2.95 -1.15
CA THR A 286 15.03 -1.97 -2.14
C THR A 286 14.11 -0.76 -2.31
N SER A 287 12.94 -0.78 -1.68
CA SER A 287 12.01 0.34 -1.45
C SER A 287 11.13 -0.01 -0.25
N ILE A 288 10.62 0.99 0.46
CA ILE A 288 9.68 0.83 1.57
C ILE A 288 8.38 1.57 1.24
N VAL A 289 7.25 0.97 1.61
CA VAL A 289 5.95 1.64 1.70
C VAL A 289 5.54 1.65 3.18
N LEU A 290 5.30 2.84 3.72
CA LEU A 290 4.89 3.06 5.10
C LEU A 290 3.47 3.64 5.13
N GLN A 291 2.54 2.90 5.70
CA GLN A 291 1.19 3.36 6.03
C GLN A 291 1.23 4.00 7.42
N CYS A 292 0.61 5.16 7.59
CA CYS A 292 0.64 5.99 8.80
C CYS A 292 -0.79 6.24 9.35
N GLY A 293 -1.50 5.15 9.65
CA GLY A 293 -2.85 5.16 10.22
C GLY A 293 -2.91 5.83 11.59
N ALA A 294 -3.51 7.02 11.62
CA ALA A 294 -3.46 7.92 12.78
C ALA A 294 -4.54 7.63 13.85
N ASP A 295 -5.17 6.45 13.81
CA ASP A 295 -6.05 5.91 14.87
C ASP A 295 -5.29 5.07 15.91
N SER A 296 -4.03 4.73 15.65
CA SER A 296 -3.08 4.24 16.66
C SER A 296 -2.72 5.33 17.70
N LEU A 297 -3.10 6.59 17.46
CA LEU A 297 -2.96 7.70 18.40
C LEU A 297 -3.89 7.57 19.60
N GLY A 298 -3.42 8.04 20.76
CA GLY A 298 -4.26 8.27 21.92
C GLY A 298 -5.37 9.29 21.63
N CYS A 299 -6.54 9.09 22.24
CA CYS A 299 -7.75 9.90 22.00
C CYS A 299 -8.30 9.86 20.56
N ASP A 300 -8.04 8.79 19.79
CA ASP A 300 -8.85 8.52 18.61
C ASP A 300 -10.32 8.15 18.99
N ARG A 301 -11.23 8.19 18.00
CA ARG A 301 -12.66 7.88 18.18
C ARG A 301 -12.97 6.38 18.08
N LEU A 302 -12.17 5.60 17.37
CA LEU A 302 -12.30 4.14 17.22
C LEU A 302 -11.10 3.38 17.81
N GLY A 303 -9.90 3.99 17.77
CA GLY A 303 -8.68 3.41 18.33
C GLY A 303 -8.61 3.40 19.86
N ALA A 304 -7.88 2.42 20.40
CA ALA A 304 -7.73 2.14 21.83
C ALA A 304 -6.26 2.10 22.32
N PHE A 305 -5.32 2.66 21.55
CA PHE A 305 -3.91 2.83 21.96
C PHE A 305 -3.69 4.17 22.70
N ASN A 306 -2.47 4.40 23.21
CA ASN A 306 -2.08 5.62 23.92
C ASN A 306 -0.92 6.38 23.22
N LEU A 307 -0.70 6.21 21.91
CA LEU A 307 0.48 6.81 21.26
C LEU A 307 0.38 8.34 21.16
N SER A 308 1.49 9.02 21.44
CA SER A 308 1.64 10.44 21.13
C SER A 308 2.03 10.66 19.66
N ILE A 309 1.68 11.83 19.12
CA ILE A 309 2.15 12.28 17.78
C ILE A 309 3.68 12.26 17.68
N ALA A 310 4.38 12.53 18.79
CA ALA A 310 5.85 12.49 18.84
C ALA A 310 6.41 11.06 18.70
N ALA A 311 5.72 10.04 19.22
CA ALA A 311 6.10 8.64 19.02
C ALA A 311 5.70 8.12 17.63
N HIS A 312 4.52 8.47 17.13
CA HIS A 312 4.07 8.09 15.79
C HIS A 312 5.06 8.61 14.72
N GLY A 313 5.41 9.90 14.78
CA GLY A 313 6.43 10.47 13.88
C GLY A 313 7.86 9.99 14.11
N GLU A 314 8.18 9.41 15.27
CA GLU A 314 9.47 8.73 15.48
C GLU A 314 9.53 7.36 14.78
N CYS A 315 8.39 6.68 14.56
CA CYS A 315 8.33 5.52 13.67
C CYS A 315 8.72 5.92 12.23
N VAL A 316 8.18 7.04 11.73
CA VAL A 316 8.54 7.61 10.42
C VAL A 316 10.00 8.04 10.36
N ASN A 317 10.51 8.72 11.39
CA ASN A 317 11.92 9.14 11.50
C ASN A 317 12.88 7.94 11.46
N PHE A 318 12.51 6.85 12.14
CA PHE A 318 13.27 5.61 12.18
C PHE A 318 13.29 4.89 10.81
N VAL A 319 12.14 4.78 10.14
CA VAL A 319 12.05 4.17 8.79
C VAL A 319 12.83 4.98 7.76
N ARG A 320 12.71 6.32 7.80
CA ARG A 320 13.43 7.26 6.93
C ARG A 320 14.95 7.06 6.96
N LYS A 321 15.52 6.65 8.09
CA LYS A 321 16.97 6.41 8.28
C LYS A 321 17.55 5.30 7.40
N TYR A 322 16.73 4.38 6.87
CA TYR A 322 17.22 3.28 6.03
C TYR A 322 17.58 3.71 4.59
N ASN A 323 17.27 4.96 4.19
CA ASN A 323 17.80 5.60 2.98
C ASN A 323 17.53 4.82 1.68
N VAL A 324 16.36 4.17 1.59
CA VAL A 324 15.80 3.56 0.38
C VAL A 324 14.57 4.34 -0.08
N PRO A 325 14.19 4.29 -1.37
CA PRO A 325 13.01 4.98 -1.88
C PRO A 325 11.76 4.68 -1.05
N LEU A 326 11.18 5.72 -0.44
CA LEU A 326 10.13 5.62 0.57
C LEU A 326 8.83 6.26 0.08
N LEU A 327 7.78 5.44 -0.05
CA LEU A 327 6.41 5.93 -0.17
C LEU A 327 5.80 5.99 1.24
N VAL A 328 5.24 7.15 1.60
CA VAL A 328 4.47 7.34 2.83
C VAL A 328 3.03 7.63 2.44
N VAL A 329 2.09 6.88 3.01
CA VAL A 329 0.65 7.05 2.78
C VAL A 329 -0.08 7.32 4.09
N GLY A 330 -1.34 7.75 4.02
CA GLY A 330 -2.22 7.93 5.17
C GLY A 330 -2.67 6.59 5.76
N GLY A 331 -3.96 6.45 6.01
CA GLY A 331 -4.56 5.31 6.71
C GLY A 331 -5.81 5.70 7.49
N GLY A 332 -6.10 4.97 8.57
CA GLY A 332 -7.14 5.30 9.54
C GLY A 332 -6.88 6.60 10.31
N GLY A 333 -7.66 6.83 11.37
CA GLY A 333 -7.65 8.07 12.16
C GLY A 333 -8.92 8.91 12.00
N TYR A 334 -9.66 9.06 13.10
CA TYR A 334 -11.06 9.52 13.13
C TYR A 334 -11.27 10.70 14.09
N THR A 335 -10.37 10.96 15.03
CA THR A 335 -10.25 12.28 15.70
C THR A 335 -9.51 13.25 14.77
N ILE A 336 -10.23 13.79 13.78
CA ILE A 336 -9.70 14.54 12.61
C ILE A 336 -8.61 15.59 12.90
N LYS A 337 -8.69 16.30 14.03
CA LYS A 337 -7.71 17.31 14.44
C LYS A 337 -6.38 16.74 14.91
N ASN A 338 -6.38 15.52 15.45
CA ASN A 338 -5.16 14.81 15.84
C ASN A 338 -4.50 14.18 14.61
N VAL A 339 -5.29 13.69 13.65
CA VAL A 339 -4.80 13.24 12.33
C VAL A 339 -4.06 14.38 11.63
N SER A 340 -4.67 15.57 11.53
CA SER A 340 -4.05 16.70 10.86
C SER A 340 -2.78 17.20 11.54
N ARG A 341 -2.69 17.12 12.87
CA ARG A 341 -1.44 17.36 13.62
C ARG A 341 -0.37 16.32 13.28
N CYS A 342 -0.74 15.02 13.30
CA CYS A 342 0.18 13.92 13.09
C CYS A 342 0.84 13.97 11.72
N TRP A 343 0.02 13.97 10.66
CA TRP A 343 0.52 14.00 9.28
C TRP A 343 1.27 15.30 8.95
N THR A 344 0.96 16.42 9.62
CA THR A 344 1.76 17.66 9.52
C THR A 344 3.15 17.49 10.17
N TYR A 345 3.21 16.96 11.39
CA TYR A 345 4.46 16.68 12.10
C TYR A 345 5.32 15.66 11.33
N GLU A 346 4.71 14.62 10.78
CA GLU A 346 5.39 13.61 9.96
C GLU A 346 5.90 14.18 8.63
N THR A 347 5.14 15.09 8.01
CA THR A 347 5.63 15.86 6.85
C THR A 347 6.88 16.67 7.23
N SER A 348 6.91 17.27 8.43
CA SER A 348 8.08 17.98 8.98
C SER A 348 9.28 17.03 9.19
N VAL A 349 9.07 15.85 9.78
CA VAL A 349 10.09 14.81 9.95
C VAL A 349 10.67 14.37 8.60
N LEU A 350 9.81 14.13 7.60
CA LEU A 350 10.21 13.64 6.27
C LEU A 350 11.09 14.64 5.52
N VAL A 351 10.71 15.93 5.47
CA VAL A 351 11.56 16.99 4.87
C VAL A 351 12.78 17.34 5.73
N GLY A 352 12.84 16.90 6.99
CA GLY A 352 13.92 17.24 7.92
C GLY A 352 13.81 18.67 8.47
N ALA A 353 12.59 19.12 8.78
CA ALA A 353 12.29 20.44 9.32
C ALA A 353 11.82 20.35 10.78
N SER A 354 12.45 21.12 11.66
CA SER A 354 11.91 21.39 12.99
C SER A 354 10.82 22.48 12.89
N ILE A 355 9.70 22.28 13.57
CA ILE A 355 8.57 23.21 13.63
C ILE A 355 8.19 23.46 15.09
N PRO A 356 7.67 24.65 15.45
CA PRO A 356 7.24 24.93 16.81
C PRO A 356 5.97 24.16 17.17
N ASP A 357 5.81 23.85 18.46
CA ASP A 357 4.59 23.24 19.01
C ASP A 357 3.36 24.17 18.93
N GLU A 358 3.53 25.43 18.56
CA GLU A 358 2.43 26.36 18.30
C GLU A 358 1.96 26.22 16.86
N LEU A 359 0.66 25.92 16.67
CA LEU A 359 0.04 25.81 15.36
C LEU A 359 0.00 27.20 14.67
N PRO A 360 0.19 27.24 13.34
CA PRO A 360 -0.01 28.46 12.55
C PRO A 360 -1.48 28.87 12.55
N VAL A 361 -1.75 30.17 12.36
CA VAL A 361 -3.11 30.69 12.14
C VAL A 361 -3.64 30.23 10.78
N THR A 362 -4.84 29.67 10.79
CA THR A 362 -5.53 29.08 9.63
C THR A 362 -7.04 29.36 9.64
N VAL A 363 -7.73 29.02 8.55
CA VAL A 363 -9.21 29.03 8.52
C VAL A 363 -9.86 27.92 9.37
N TYR A 364 -9.06 27.08 10.03
CA TYR A 364 -9.51 25.94 10.84
C TYR A 364 -9.16 26.08 12.33
N ASP A 365 -8.78 27.27 12.81
CA ASP A 365 -8.26 27.46 14.16
C ASP A 365 -9.25 27.07 15.27
N SER A 366 -10.55 27.15 15.02
CA SER A 366 -11.61 26.68 15.94
C SER A 366 -11.58 25.16 16.19
N PHE A 367 -10.98 24.35 15.31
CA PHE A 367 -10.77 22.92 15.55
C PHE A 367 -9.71 22.63 16.61
N PHE A 368 -8.89 23.63 17.00
CA PHE A 368 -7.73 23.46 17.87
C PHE A 368 -7.78 24.29 19.18
N GLU A 369 -8.86 25.05 19.40
CA GLU A 369 -9.06 25.91 20.57
C GLU A 369 -9.03 25.15 21.91
N ASP A 370 -9.70 24.00 21.98
CA ASP A 370 -9.76 23.13 23.19
C ASP A 370 -8.38 22.58 23.62
N SER A 371 -7.40 22.69 22.74
CA SER A 371 -6.04 22.21 22.88
C SER A 371 -5.03 23.35 22.74
N HIS A 372 -5.50 24.59 22.97
CA HIS A 372 -4.73 25.84 23.02
C HIS A 372 -3.75 26.01 21.85
N TRP A 373 -4.20 25.63 20.65
CA TRP A 373 -3.43 25.69 19.40
C TRP A 373 -2.06 25.00 19.47
N LYS A 374 -1.95 23.90 20.23
CA LYS A 374 -0.72 23.09 20.28
C LYS A 374 -0.68 21.98 19.23
N LEU A 375 0.52 21.62 18.77
CA LEU A 375 0.78 20.53 17.83
C LEU A 375 0.80 19.18 18.55
N HIS A 376 1.38 19.13 19.75
CA HIS A 376 1.50 17.94 20.60
C HIS A 376 0.62 18.04 21.86
N PRO A 377 -0.72 18.02 21.75
CA PRO A 377 -1.60 17.95 22.91
C PRO A 377 -1.37 16.64 23.70
N PRO A 378 -1.74 16.59 25.00
CA PRO A 378 -1.64 15.37 25.80
C PRO A 378 -2.68 14.32 25.36
N LEU A 379 -2.25 13.41 24.49
CA LEU A 379 -3.06 12.32 23.94
C LEU A 379 -3.02 11.03 24.77
N THR A 380 -1.99 10.86 25.60
CA THR A 380 -1.63 9.60 26.25
C THR A 380 -2.31 9.43 27.63
N GLY A 381 -2.34 8.20 28.15
CA GLY A 381 -2.74 7.91 29.53
C GLY A 381 -4.24 7.95 29.81
N LYS A 382 -5.10 7.75 28.80
CA LYS A 382 -6.56 7.65 28.98
C LYS A 382 -7.11 6.22 28.99
N VAL A 383 -6.29 5.26 28.57
CA VAL A 383 -6.59 3.81 28.57
C VAL A 383 -5.53 3.12 29.43
N ASP A 384 -5.89 2.11 30.22
CA ASP A 384 -4.91 1.30 30.95
C ASP A 384 -4.08 0.44 29.97
N ASN A 385 -2.75 0.48 30.07
CA ASN A 385 -1.90 -0.32 29.20
C ASN A 385 -1.96 -1.81 29.58
N GLN A 386 -2.61 -2.62 28.75
CA GLN A 386 -2.76 -4.07 28.95
C GLN A 386 -1.55 -4.87 28.42
N ASN A 387 -0.57 -4.22 27.80
CA ASN A 387 0.62 -4.86 27.23
C ASN A 387 1.68 -5.06 28.31
N SER A 388 1.81 -6.29 28.82
CA SER A 388 2.94 -6.62 29.69
C SER A 388 4.26 -6.61 28.90
N PRO A 389 5.39 -6.17 29.49
CA PRO A 389 6.70 -6.31 28.84
C PRO A 389 6.97 -7.76 28.40
N ALA A 390 6.59 -8.73 29.24
CA ALA A 390 6.71 -10.17 28.96
C ALA A 390 5.96 -10.63 27.70
N SER A 391 4.76 -10.11 27.42
CA SER A 391 4.05 -10.41 26.16
C SER A 391 4.79 -9.84 24.95
N LEU A 392 5.31 -8.61 25.05
CA LEU A 392 6.09 -7.99 23.98
C LEU A 392 7.39 -8.79 23.71
N GLN A 393 8.08 -9.29 24.74
CA GLN A 393 9.25 -10.17 24.53
C GLN A 393 8.89 -11.43 23.73
N ARG A 394 7.75 -12.08 24.04
CA ARG A 394 7.31 -13.29 23.33
C ARG A 394 6.97 -13.02 21.86
N ILE A 395 6.33 -11.89 21.57
CA ILE A 395 6.02 -11.44 20.20
C ILE A 395 7.33 -11.21 19.42
N THR A 396 8.25 -10.40 19.97
CA THR A 396 9.57 -10.15 19.38
C THR A 396 10.36 -11.44 19.15
N MET A 397 10.34 -12.40 20.09
CA MET A 397 10.98 -13.70 19.92
C MET A 397 10.34 -14.55 18.82
N SER A 398 9.01 -14.53 18.67
CA SER A 398 8.31 -15.22 17.58
C SER A 398 8.70 -14.63 16.21
N ILE A 399 8.70 -13.31 16.09
CA ILE A 399 9.09 -12.60 14.86
C ILE A 399 10.56 -12.91 14.50
N ARG A 400 11.49 -12.80 15.46
CA ARG A 400 12.89 -13.22 15.29
C ARG A 400 13.05 -14.67 14.85
N ASN A 401 12.19 -15.57 15.34
CA ASN A 401 12.19 -16.96 14.90
C ASN A 401 11.67 -17.12 13.47
N LYS A 402 10.65 -16.37 13.04
CA LYS A 402 10.22 -16.34 11.62
C LYS A 402 11.35 -15.83 10.71
N LEU A 403 11.96 -14.69 11.06
CA LEU A 403 13.01 -14.04 10.26
C LEU A 403 14.25 -14.93 10.02
N ARG A 404 14.56 -15.86 10.93
CA ARG A 404 15.65 -16.85 10.75
C ARG A 404 15.42 -17.80 9.56
N TYR A 405 14.18 -18.03 9.15
CA TYR A 405 13.88 -18.97 8.06
C TYR A 405 14.20 -18.41 6.66
N LEU A 406 14.37 -17.10 6.50
CA LEU A 406 14.72 -16.51 5.19
C LEU A 406 16.13 -16.89 4.71
N GLN A 407 17.04 -17.28 5.63
CA GLN A 407 18.46 -17.63 5.36
C GLN A 407 19.30 -16.54 4.65
N GLY A 408 18.75 -15.34 4.47
CA GLY A 408 19.33 -14.20 3.76
C GLY A 408 18.23 -13.42 3.02
N ALA A 409 18.62 -12.49 2.15
CA ALA A 409 17.66 -11.91 1.21
C ALA A 409 17.44 -12.90 0.06
N PRO A 410 16.19 -13.25 -0.32
CA PRO A 410 15.93 -14.24 -1.37
C PRO A 410 16.47 -13.79 -2.72
N SER A 411 16.98 -14.74 -3.50
CA SER A 411 17.44 -14.54 -4.86
C SER A 411 16.25 -14.41 -5.81
N VAL A 412 15.87 -13.17 -6.12
CA VAL A 412 14.84 -12.87 -7.12
C VAL A 412 15.39 -13.21 -8.51
N ALA A 413 14.64 -14.00 -9.29
CA ALA A 413 14.99 -14.29 -10.68
C ALA A 413 14.93 -13.02 -11.54
N LEU A 414 15.77 -12.93 -12.57
CA LEU A 414 15.70 -11.86 -13.56
C LEU A 414 14.40 -12.01 -14.37
N GLN A 415 13.41 -11.21 -14.00
CA GLN A 415 12.15 -11.06 -14.71
C GLN A 415 12.30 -9.90 -15.71
N GLU A 416 11.86 -10.10 -16.95
CA GLU A 416 11.77 -8.98 -17.91
C GLU A 416 10.73 -7.98 -17.39
N ILE A 417 11.11 -6.70 -17.32
CA ILE A 417 10.24 -5.64 -16.81
C ILE A 417 9.04 -5.52 -17.75
N PRO A 418 7.79 -5.65 -17.27
CA PRO A 418 6.61 -5.48 -18.12
C PRO A 418 6.62 -4.11 -18.80
N PRO A 419 6.23 -4.03 -20.09
CA PRO A 419 6.30 -2.80 -20.88
C PRO A 419 5.54 -1.67 -20.18
N ASP A 420 6.04 -0.45 -20.35
CA ASP A 420 5.62 0.65 -19.50
C ASP A 420 4.19 1.12 -19.79
N ILE A 421 3.43 1.42 -18.75
CA ILE A 421 2.06 1.95 -18.87
C ILE A 421 2.08 3.30 -19.57
N GLN A 422 3.22 4.00 -19.58
CA GLN A 422 3.43 5.20 -20.39
C GLN A 422 3.32 4.94 -21.91
N GLY A 423 3.51 3.70 -22.38
CA GLY A 423 3.19 3.25 -23.74
C GLY A 423 1.70 2.89 -23.94
N LEU A 424 1.02 2.39 -22.91
CA LEU A 424 -0.42 2.12 -22.95
C LEU A 424 -1.26 3.42 -22.87
N LEU A 425 -0.79 4.41 -22.13
CA LEU A 425 -1.37 5.76 -22.11
C LEU A 425 -1.13 6.47 -23.44
N ALA A 426 0.03 6.27 -24.09
CA ALA A 426 0.22 6.73 -25.47
C ALA A 426 -0.72 6.02 -26.47
N GLU A 427 -1.05 4.75 -26.24
CA GLU A 427 -2.13 4.06 -26.99
C GLU A 427 -3.52 4.66 -26.71
N GLU A 428 -3.83 5.10 -25.49
CA GLU A 428 -5.12 5.77 -25.19
C GLU A 428 -5.19 7.19 -25.80
N ASP A 429 -4.17 8.02 -25.57
CA ASP A 429 -4.10 9.42 -26.00
C ASP A 429 -4.05 9.59 -27.54
N ARG A 430 -3.66 8.55 -28.30
CA ARG A 430 -3.66 8.56 -29.77
C ARG A 430 -5.06 8.77 -30.35
N THR A 431 -5.16 9.70 -31.30
CA THR A 431 -6.37 9.97 -32.07
C THR A 431 -6.81 8.78 -32.92
N ALA A 432 -8.07 8.80 -33.39
CA ALA A 432 -8.56 7.77 -34.32
C ALA A 432 -7.79 7.76 -35.65
N GLU A 433 -7.35 8.94 -36.12
CA GLU A 433 -6.60 9.10 -37.36
C GLU A 433 -5.20 8.45 -37.24
N GLU A 434 -4.47 8.72 -36.15
CA GLU A 434 -3.17 8.08 -35.86
C GLU A 434 -3.27 6.55 -35.70
N LYS A 435 -4.44 6.02 -35.29
CA LYS A 435 -4.69 4.58 -35.16
C LYS A 435 -4.99 3.91 -36.49
N ASP A 436 -5.60 4.61 -37.44
CA ASP A 436 -5.88 4.07 -38.78
C ASP A 436 -4.69 4.24 -39.76
N GLU A 437 -3.82 5.25 -39.59
CA GLU A 437 -2.56 5.34 -40.36
C GLU A 437 -1.64 4.13 -40.13
N GLU A 438 -1.48 3.70 -38.88
CA GLU A 438 -0.63 2.53 -38.54
C GLU A 438 -1.24 1.21 -39.04
N ARG A 439 -2.58 1.10 -39.03
CA ARG A 439 -3.29 -0.02 -39.69
C ARG A 439 -3.06 -0.03 -41.20
N GLY A 440 -3.01 1.15 -41.83
CA GLY A 440 -2.68 1.32 -43.26
C GLY A 440 -1.27 0.83 -43.62
N ALA A 441 -0.30 0.98 -42.72
CA ALA A 441 1.07 0.49 -42.93
C ALA A 441 1.18 -1.04 -43.02
N GLY A 442 0.23 -1.79 -42.44
CA GLY A 442 0.26 -3.24 -42.33
C GLY A 442 0.07 -4.04 -43.64
N GLN A 443 -0.26 -3.39 -44.77
CA GLN A 443 -0.50 -4.07 -46.05
C GLN A 443 0.36 -3.55 -47.23
N ALA A 444 1.48 -2.88 -46.96
CA ALA A 444 2.45 -2.47 -47.97
C ALA A 444 3.41 -3.61 -48.42
N GLY A 445 2.90 -4.84 -48.58
CA GLY A 445 3.68 -6.05 -48.86
C GLY A 445 3.29 -6.75 -50.17
N GLU A 446 4.23 -6.85 -51.11
CA GLU A 446 4.25 -7.75 -52.28
C GLU A 446 3.00 -7.81 -53.19
N GLN A 447 2.91 -6.89 -54.16
CA GLN A 447 2.72 -7.27 -55.57
C GLN A 447 2.91 -6.11 -56.57
N ARG A 448 4.00 -6.16 -57.34
CA ARG A 448 4.07 -5.63 -58.71
C ARG A 448 4.88 -6.60 -59.58
N SER A 449 4.24 -7.12 -60.62
CA SER A 449 4.86 -7.95 -61.65
C SER A 449 4.95 -7.17 -62.95
N ASP A 450 6.12 -7.22 -63.61
CA ASP A 450 6.29 -6.58 -64.92
C ASP A 450 5.48 -7.27 -66.00
N LYS A 451 4.73 -6.49 -66.80
CA LYS A 451 4.39 -6.85 -68.18
C LYS A 451 3.93 -5.67 -69.05
N LEU A 452 4.76 -5.41 -70.06
CA LEU A 452 4.53 -4.70 -71.32
C LEU A 452 3.07 -4.68 -71.83
N VAL A 453 2.60 -3.53 -72.36
CA VAL A 453 2.43 -3.24 -73.81
C VAL A 453 1.78 -1.85 -74.02
N HIS A 454 2.15 -1.16 -75.11
CA HIS A 454 1.66 0.16 -75.54
C HIS A 454 0.15 0.22 -75.87
N ARG A 455 -0.49 1.39 -75.62
CA ARG A 455 -1.49 1.97 -76.54
C ARG A 455 -1.71 3.49 -76.33
N ASN A 456 -1.19 4.29 -77.26
CA ASN A 456 -1.83 5.37 -78.02
C ASN A 456 -3.29 5.78 -77.64
N ASP A 457 -3.73 7.06 -77.62
CA ASP A 457 -3.40 8.23 -78.48
C ASP A 457 -3.69 9.63 -77.82
N PHE A 458 -3.39 10.72 -78.56
CA PHE A 458 -3.82 12.15 -78.43
C PHE A 458 -3.08 13.06 -77.40
N TYR A 459 -2.22 13.99 -77.87
CA TYR A 459 -2.51 15.42 -78.24
C TYR A 459 -2.87 16.32 -77.03
N ASP A 460 -2.35 17.55 -76.88
CA ASP A 460 -1.40 18.32 -77.70
C ASP A 460 -0.74 19.41 -76.83
N GLY A 461 0.38 20.01 -77.25
CA GLY A 461 1.00 21.13 -76.52
C GLY A 461 2.51 21.28 -76.69
N GLU A 462 2.92 21.83 -77.84
CA GLU A 462 4.25 22.40 -78.02
C GLU A 462 4.36 23.74 -77.27
N ASP A 463 5.48 23.96 -76.57
CA ASP A 463 6.14 25.26 -76.44
C ASP A 463 7.59 24.96 -76.02
N ASP A 464 8.52 25.06 -76.96
CA ASP A 464 9.96 25.02 -76.69
C ASP A 464 10.39 26.35 -76.05
N ASP A 465 11.38 26.29 -75.15
CA ASP A 465 12.47 27.27 -75.22
C ASP A 465 13.75 26.66 -74.64
N ASP A 466 14.84 26.74 -75.40
CA ASP A 466 16.15 26.20 -75.05
C ASP A 466 16.84 27.05 -73.96
N LEU A 467 17.79 26.46 -73.22
CA LEU A 467 19.22 26.76 -73.42
C LEU A 467 20.14 26.18 -72.32
N ASP A 468 21.14 25.43 -72.77
CA ASP A 468 22.43 25.29 -72.09
C ASP A 468 23.16 26.65 -72.03
N ASP A 469 23.92 26.92 -70.96
CA ASP A 469 25.36 26.60 -70.96
C ASP A 469 26.02 26.87 -69.59
N THR A 470 27.17 26.23 -69.45
CA THR A 470 28.30 26.42 -68.54
C THR A 470 29.06 27.75 -68.83
N THR A 471 30.28 28.08 -68.35
CA THR A 471 31.29 27.41 -67.49
C THR A 471 32.18 28.46 -66.74
N LEU A 472 32.69 28.08 -65.56
CA LEU A 472 34.05 28.38 -65.04
C LEU A 472 34.52 29.80 -64.60
N SER A 473 35.51 29.75 -63.68
CA SER A 473 36.67 30.67 -63.49
C SER A 473 36.50 31.92 -62.59
N ALA A 474 37.43 32.28 -61.68
CA ALA A 474 38.52 31.54 -61.01
C ALA A 474 39.16 32.38 -59.85
N ARG A 475 39.97 31.72 -59.01
CA ARG A 475 40.94 32.26 -58.00
C ARG A 475 40.33 32.84 -56.70
N GLY A 476 40.85 32.54 -55.49
CA GLY A 476 41.80 31.48 -55.09
C GLY A 476 42.64 31.81 -53.84
N ARG A 477 43.27 30.76 -53.24
CA ARG A 477 44.26 30.78 -52.12
C ARG A 477 43.69 31.11 -50.71
N VAL A 478 44.20 30.60 -49.57
CA VAL A 478 45.30 29.62 -49.32
C VAL A 478 45.16 28.96 -47.92
N LEU A 479 45.39 27.63 -47.84
CA LEU A 479 45.87 26.78 -46.70
C LEU A 479 45.17 26.88 -45.30
N SER A 480 45.24 25.89 -44.40
CA SER A 480 46.24 24.81 -44.25
C SER A 480 45.69 23.46 -43.69
N THR A 481 46.32 22.37 -44.16
CA THR A 481 46.66 21.07 -43.48
C THR A 481 46.00 20.68 -42.14
N ALA A 482 45.69 19.41 -41.81
CA ALA A 482 45.67 18.08 -42.46
C ALA A 482 45.04 17.06 -41.43
N ARG A 483 44.97 15.73 -41.56
CA ARG A 483 45.47 14.75 -42.55
C ARG A 483 44.57 13.48 -42.61
N ARG A 484 44.61 12.82 -43.77
CA ARG A 484 44.15 11.44 -44.10
C ARG A 484 44.97 10.35 -43.34
N GLN A 485 44.65 9.03 -43.34
CA GLN A 485 43.94 8.24 -44.37
C GLN A 485 43.36 6.88 -43.88
N ARG A 486 42.48 6.28 -44.71
CA ARG A 486 41.93 4.90 -44.63
C ARG A 486 43.00 3.79 -44.68
N GLY A 487 42.67 2.61 -44.13
CA GLY A 487 43.31 1.32 -44.46
C GLY A 487 42.32 0.14 -44.29
N SER A 488 42.37 -0.89 -45.14
CA SER A 488 41.42 -2.02 -45.13
C SER A 488 42.08 -3.35 -45.52
N ARG A 489 41.78 -4.43 -44.78
CA ARG A 489 41.79 -5.87 -45.16
C ARG A 489 41.17 -6.67 -43.99
N ARG A 490 40.27 -7.66 -44.12
CA ARG A 490 40.08 -8.86 -44.97
C ARG A 490 40.53 -10.19 -44.31
N SER A 491 39.54 -10.97 -43.87
CA SER A 491 39.38 -12.44 -44.14
C SER A 491 40.15 -13.51 -43.32
N ARG A 492 39.39 -14.50 -42.82
CA ARG A 492 39.75 -15.86 -42.32
C ARG A 492 40.64 -15.93 -41.05
N GLY A 493 40.48 -16.87 -40.11
CA GLY A 493 39.44 -17.90 -39.90
C GLY A 493 40.03 -19.30 -39.60
N GLY A 494 39.68 -19.96 -38.48
CA GLY A 494 40.21 -21.30 -38.15
C GLY A 494 39.73 -21.96 -36.84
N ARG A 495 38.98 -23.05 -36.98
CA ARG A 495 38.47 -24.06 -36.01
C ARG A 495 39.39 -24.50 -34.83
N GLY A 496 38.74 -24.86 -33.72
CA GLY A 496 39.21 -25.84 -32.71
C GLY A 496 38.19 -26.01 -31.57
N ARG A 497 37.12 -26.84 -31.68
CA ARG A 497 37.04 -28.31 -31.63
C ARG A 497 37.32 -28.92 -30.24
N GLY A 498 36.24 -29.17 -29.48
CA GLY A 498 36.22 -29.97 -28.24
C GLY A 498 35.01 -30.94 -28.21
N ARG A 499 35.25 -32.18 -27.76
CA ARG A 499 34.28 -33.26 -27.45
C ARG A 499 34.41 -33.52 -25.94
N ALA A 500 33.46 -34.06 -25.16
CA ALA A 500 32.04 -34.39 -25.30
C ALA A 500 31.45 -34.28 -23.85
N SER A 501 30.27 -34.75 -23.42
CA SER A 501 29.30 -35.73 -23.95
C SER A 501 27.93 -35.55 -23.28
N ILE A 502 26.85 -35.77 -24.02
CA ILE A 502 25.48 -35.89 -23.49
C ILE A 502 25.14 -37.38 -23.38
N LEU A 503 24.43 -37.76 -22.32
CA LEU A 503 23.87 -39.11 -22.13
C LEU A 503 22.36 -39.07 -22.37
N MET A 504 21.88 -39.95 -23.25
CA MET A 504 20.44 -40.17 -23.50
C MET A 504 20.22 -41.61 -23.98
N MET A 505 19.44 -42.38 -23.22
CA MET A 505 18.96 -43.75 -23.50
C MET A 505 17.78 -44.03 -22.54
N PRO A 506 16.79 -44.87 -22.90
CA PRO A 506 15.91 -44.70 -24.05
C PRO A 506 14.41 -44.78 -23.63
N ARG A 507 13.49 -44.70 -24.60
CA ARG A 507 12.12 -45.20 -24.46
C ARG A 507 11.99 -46.52 -25.23
N GLU A 508 11.21 -47.45 -24.70
CA GLU A 508 10.64 -48.59 -25.45
C GLU A 508 9.10 -48.54 -25.35
N ASN A 509 8.42 -49.14 -26.32
CA ASN A 509 6.97 -49.30 -26.33
C ASN A 509 6.59 -50.74 -25.94
N GLY A 510 5.41 -50.91 -25.35
CA GLY A 510 4.73 -52.19 -25.13
C GLY A 510 3.22 -51.93 -25.01
N GLU A 511 2.42 -52.83 -25.57
CA GLU A 511 0.98 -52.62 -25.84
C GLU A 511 0.06 -53.39 -24.86
N ASP A 512 -1.23 -53.03 -24.92
CA ASP A 512 -2.42 -53.74 -24.41
C ASP A 512 -2.63 -53.98 -22.89
N GLY A 513 -3.88 -53.81 -22.45
CA GLY A 513 -4.32 -54.02 -21.06
C GLY A 513 -5.66 -53.35 -20.72
N ASP A 514 -6.76 -53.84 -21.30
CA ASP A 514 -8.12 -53.32 -21.09
C ASP A 514 -8.81 -53.90 -19.82
N GLN A 515 -9.95 -53.30 -19.44
CA GLN A 515 -11.03 -53.80 -18.55
C GLN A 515 -11.02 -53.50 -17.02
N GLN A 516 -11.97 -52.62 -16.67
CA GLN A 516 -13.08 -52.80 -15.70
C GLN A 516 -12.85 -52.92 -14.16
N GLU A 517 -13.71 -52.17 -13.45
CA GLU A 517 -14.21 -52.38 -12.09
C GLU A 517 -14.89 -53.78 -11.90
N PRO A 518 -15.19 -54.30 -10.67
CA PRO A 518 -15.74 -53.53 -9.53
C PRO A 518 -15.39 -54.02 -8.09
N ASN A 519 -16.09 -53.39 -7.12
CA ASN A 519 -16.32 -53.81 -5.73
C ASN A 519 -16.41 -55.34 -5.47
N SER A 520 -15.91 -55.82 -4.30
CA SER A 520 -16.78 -56.08 -3.12
C SER A 520 -16.16 -56.86 -1.93
N THR A 521 -16.41 -56.35 -0.72
CA THR A 521 -16.71 -57.04 0.56
C THR A 521 -16.01 -58.33 1.06
N SER A 522 -15.51 -58.23 2.31
CA SER A 522 -15.62 -59.23 3.42
C SER A 522 -14.67 -60.45 3.46
N ALA A 523 -14.38 -61.10 4.60
CA ALA A 523 -14.34 -60.69 6.03
C ALA A 523 -13.77 -61.81 6.94
N ARG A 524 -13.43 -61.45 8.21
CA ARG A 524 -13.20 -62.35 9.39
C ARG A 524 -11.89 -63.19 9.34
N ARG A 525 -11.31 -63.66 10.47
CA ARG A 525 -11.70 -63.60 11.90
C ARG A 525 -10.47 -63.74 12.83
N GLY A 526 -10.46 -63.01 13.94
CA GLY A 526 -9.59 -63.26 15.10
C GLY A 526 -10.19 -62.63 16.37
N ARG A 527 -10.35 -63.41 17.45
CA ARG A 527 -10.79 -62.95 18.80
C ARG A 527 -9.61 -63.21 19.76
N THR A 528 -9.43 -62.60 20.93
CA THR A 528 -10.32 -62.26 22.08
C THR A 528 -9.55 -61.23 22.96
N ARG A 529 -10.02 -60.61 24.07
CA ARG A 529 -11.19 -60.76 24.99
C ARG A 529 -11.35 -59.42 25.75
N GLY A 530 -12.56 -58.99 26.12
CA GLY A 530 -12.74 -57.83 27.02
C GLY A 530 -14.20 -57.41 27.25
N LYS A 531 -14.59 -57.19 28.51
CA LYS A 531 -15.91 -56.64 28.93
C LYS A 531 -15.97 -55.12 28.62
N GLY A 532 -17.10 -54.44 28.47
CA GLY A 532 -18.54 -54.76 28.53
C GLY A 532 -19.34 -53.50 28.13
N LYS A 533 -20.63 -53.59 27.76
CA LYS A 533 -21.33 -52.53 26.99
C LYS A 533 -22.56 -51.90 27.67
N ALA A 534 -22.63 -50.56 27.65
CA ALA A 534 -23.85 -49.73 27.44
C ALA A 534 -24.95 -49.77 28.55
N ARG A 535 -26.02 -48.93 28.59
CA ARG A 535 -26.42 -47.72 27.81
C ARG A 535 -27.51 -46.88 28.57
N ALA A 536 -27.45 -45.55 28.44
CA ALA A 536 -28.55 -44.56 28.27
C ALA A 536 -29.80 -44.42 29.20
N ARG A 537 -30.16 -43.14 29.45
CA ARG A 537 -31.50 -42.50 29.67
C ARG A 537 -32.31 -42.77 30.96
N GLY A 538 -32.78 -41.70 31.62
CA GLY A 538 -33.91 -41.70 32.59
C GLY A 538 -34.18 -40.33 33.27
N LYS A 539 -35.45 -39.90 33.42
CA LYS A 539 -35.91 -38.66 34.09
C LYS A 539 -36.41 -38.91 35.54
N ALA A 540 -36.29 -37.90 36.43
CA ALA A 540 -37.28 -37.43 37.43
C ALA A 540 -36.67 -36.18 38.14
N VAL A 541 -37.29 -35.01 38.35
CA VAL A 541 -38.63 -34.59 38.85
C VAL A 541 -38.73 -34.52 40.39
N ALA A 542 -39.08 -33.33 40.89
CA ALA A 542 -39.61 -33.04 42.23
C ALA A 542 -40.54 -31.80 42.16
N GLU A 543 -41.49 -31.70 43.09
CA GLU A 543 -42.55 -30.65 43.16
C GLU A 543 -42.23 -29.65 44.30
N LYS A 544 -42.40 -28.33 44.14
CA LYS A 544 -43.63 -27.49 44.10
C LYS A 544 -44.27 -27.30 45.48
N ASP A 545 -44.40 -26.04 45.91
CA ASP A 545 -45.60 -25.58 46.62
C ASP A 545 -45.83 -24.06 46.44
N LYS A 546 -46.96 -23.51 46.92
CA LYS A 546 -47.39 -22.10 46.76
C LYS A 546 -47.68 -21.41 48.09
N ASP A 547 -47.60 -20.07 48.11
CA ASP A 547 -48.76 -19.25 48.57
C ASP A 547 -48.79 -17.87 47.87
N SER A 548 -49.59 -16.93 48.37
CA SER A 548 -50.21 -15.81 47.65
C SER A 548 -50.29 -14.50 48.46
N THR A 549 -50.51 -13.39 47.72
CA THR A 549 -51.16 -12.08 48.03
C THR A 549 -50.31 -10.93 47.42
N SER A 550 -50.76 -10.06 46.48
CA SER A 550 -51.94 -9.18 46.30
C SER A 550 -51.82 -7.81 46.97
N ASN A 551 -52.11 -6.74 46.21
CA ASN A 551 -52.31 -5.34 46.64
C ASN A 551 -51.02 -4.56 47.08
N ASP A 552 -50.88 -3.23 46.94
CA ASP A 552 -51.73 -2.18 46.33
C ASP A 552 -50.88 -0.99 45.79
N THR A 553 -51.46 -0.18 44.89
CA THR A 553 -51.09 1.23 44.58
C THR A 553 -52.04 2.18 45.35
N PRO A 554 -51.83 3.52 45.50
CA PRO A 554 -51.17 4.45 44.56
C PRO A 554 -50.43 5.69 45.18
N ASP A 555 -50.12 6.68 44.33
CA ASP A 555 -50.06 8.15 44.59
C ASP A 555 -48.98 8.74 45.56
N ASN A 556 -48.50 9.98 45.42
CA ASN A 556 -48.77 11.06 44.43
C ASN A 556 -47.63 12.11 44.36
N ASN A 557 -47.64 12.95 43.30
CA ASN A 557 -47.07 14.33 43.22
C ASN A 557 -45.53 14.52 43.38
N THR A 558 -44.82 15.58 42.95
CA THR A 558 -44.97 16.78 42.04
C THR A 558 -43.56 17.43 41.98
N ASP A 559 -43.05 18.16 40.97
CA ASP A 559 -43.47 18.50 39.60
C ASP A 559 -42.24 18.99 38.78
N PRO A 560 -42.30 19.11 37.44
CA PRO A 560 -41.14 19.40 36.57
C PRO A 560 -40.89 20.89 36.27
N LEU A 561 -39.64 21.25 35.94
CA LEU A 561 -39.23 22.54 35.35
C LEU A 561 -38.10 22.32 34.31
N PRO A 562 -37.89 23.25 33.34
CA PRO A 562 -38.04 22.87 31.93
C PRO A 562 -36.75 22.84 31.08
N LEU A 563 -36.93 22.32 29.86
CA LEU A 563 -36.04 22.53 28.72
C LEU A 563 -36.43 23.80 27.97
N ASP A 564 -35.50 24.75 27.86
CA ASP A 564 -35.50 25.80 26.84
C ASP A 564 -34.10 25.87 26.22
N MET A 565 -34.01 25.65 24.90
CA MET A 565 -32.86 26.02 24.07
C MET A 565 -33.41 26.46 22.71
N GLU A 566 -33.50 27.77 22.51
CA GLU A 566 -33.80 28.35 21.21
C GLU A 566 -32.62 28.08 20.25
N ILE A 567 -32.94 27.73 18.99
CA ILE A 567 -31.98 27.64 17.90
C ILE A 567 -32.32 28.79 16.96
N ASP A 568 -31.47 29.82 16.95
CA ASP A 568 -31.55 30.92 15.98
C ASP A 568 -30.98 30.49 14.60
N VAL A 569 -31.38 31.22 13.56
CA VAL A 569 -31.31 30.82 12.13
C VAL A 569 -30.03 31.27 11.42
#